data_AF-A0A7W0VTA2-F1
#
_entry.id   AF-A0A7W0VTA2-F1
#
_cell.length_a   1.000
_cell.length_b   1.000
_cell.length_c   1.000
_cell.angle_alpha   90.00
_cell.angle_beta   90.00
_cell.angle_gamma   90.00
#
_symmetry.space_group_name_H-M   'P 1'
#
loop_
_entity.id
_entity.type
_entity.pdbx_description
1 polymer ?
#
loop_
_entity_poly.entity_id
_entity_poly.type
_entity_poly.pdbx_seq_one_letter_code
_entity_poly.pdbx_strand_id
1 'polypeptide(L)'
;MFEGFRRWALAGTLVAACGGKSPAPQAYGASPATAANGGTVEPALEPQVASQQWYRAQTTCSQGPYELEVQGSGAKWGEEFELRLHTPRNVALHAVILVDGKETSVIDEVFSTDGTIGHKPHNARCVASARERIVLGRTYPGTGTGTGTGTPGTLVVPPPDRARTTPQLDLDTSLVTTSFEVIKVSLRDRPPGTPPPRIRVRFWSIDPNDLEGVLFGIAHIEWRPNVSEEQYEAHLAWRAEQARLAEEARIERQRRAAEDSARADAEWRRTHPPQVVRPVVVKIDLEAEREAQRKRIEDMRKAEEARRRRAIAAALEAERRARRRQYCATHHEDRGCWGAGGYAVHAEFEQHDRERVQYCDVHPEDARCWSTEVRNRRTAAWKARITAALAPPKQPDGPPPAALVEDVPPKLSANAEWRAGYWQWTAGTWVWLAGMWRVPDEDIASEQTTTAPAAPPPLRTEPAPAAPVATAVWVPGFWQWGGTTWVWIAGSWQLRPEPRVQWRAAEWQPRGSVHVLIPGGWVRIGGRR
;
A
#
# COMPACT_ATOMS: atom_id res chain seq x y z
N MET A 1 -14.86 2.88 -65.92
CA MET A 1 -15.32 3.96 -66.82
C MET A 1 -14.75 5.25 -66.25
N PHE A 2 -13.68 5.75 -66.88
CA PHE A 2 -13.05 7.08 -66.81
C PHE A 2 -12.71 7.68 -65.43
N GLU A 3 -11.41 7.73 -65.05
CA GLU A 3 -10.44 8.83 -65.30
C GLU A 3 -10.77 10.11 -64.50
N GLY A 4 -9.86 10.84 -63.84
CA GLY A 4 -8.41 10.84 -63.77
C GLY A 4 -7.94 12.22 -63.26
N PHE A 5 -6.81 12.22 -62.53
CA PHE A 5 -5.80 13.30 -62.43
C PHE A 5 -6.19 14.74 -62.00
N ARG A 6 -5.50 15.30 -60.99
CA ARG A 6 -4.26 16.10 -61.18
C ARG A 6 -3.67 16.60 -59.85
N ARG A 7 -2.42 16.18 -59.58
CA ARG A 7 -1.42 16.90 -58.77
C ARG A 7 -0.88 18.09 -59.58
N TRP A 8 -0.55 19.19 -58.93
CA TRP A 8 0.46 20.14 -59.42
C TRP A 8 1.36 20.58 -58.26
N ALA A 9 2.65 20.32 -58.46
CA ALA A 9 3.75 20.95 -57.76
C ALA A 9 4.09 22.27 -58.47
N LEU A 10 4.54 23.28 -57.73
CA LEU A 10 5.25 24.42 -58.28
C LEU A 10 6.49 24.69 -57.42
N ALA A 11 7.63 24.59 -58.09
CA ALA A 11 8.94 25.04 -57.65
C ALA A 11 9.29 26.34 -58.39
N GLY A 12 10.17 27.13 -57.78
CA GLY A 12 10.87 28.27 -58.40
C GLY A 12 10.63 29.58 -57.64
N THR A 13 11.59 30.47 -57.42
CA THR A 13 13.02 30.53 -57.73
C THR A 13 13.61 31.64 -56.86
N LEU A 14 14.86 31.50 -56.44
CA LEU A 14 15.66 32.56 -55.81
C LEU A 14 15.71 33.82 -56.68
N VAL A 15 15.60 34.99 -56.03
CA VAL A 15 16.23 36.23 -56.49
C VAL A 15 17.03 36.79 -55.32
N ALA A 16 18.35 36.86 -55.52
CA ALA A 16 19.27 37.58 -54.67
C ALA A 16 19.40 39.03 -55.19
N ALA A 17 19.29 40.02 -54.29
CA ALA A 17 19.83 41.35 -54.52
C ALA A 17 20.24 42.01 -53.19
N CYS A 18 21.54 42.26 -53.13
CA CYS A 18 22.39 43.07 -52.26
C CYS A 18 21.78 44.10 -51.28
N GLY A 19 22.40 44.15 -50.09
CA GLY A 19 23.08 45.38 -49.65
C GLY A 19 22.44 46.15 -48.49
N GLY A 20 22.90 45.91 -47.26
CA GLY A 20 22.61 46.77 -46.12
C GLY A 20 23.42 46.38 -44.88
N LYS A 21 24.66 46.89 -44.79
CA LYS A 21 25.52 46.80 -43.60
C LYS A 21 25.02 47.76 -42.51
N SER A 22 24.84 47.28 -41.29
CA SER A 22 25.08 48.01 -40.02
C SER A 22 24.95 47.06 -38.81
N PRO A 23 25.57 47.39 -37.65
CA PRO A 23 26.45 46.46 -36.94
C PRO A 23 25.75 45.62 -35.87
N ALA A 24 26.25 44.39 -35.71
CA ALA A 24 25.96 43.57 -34.53
C ALA A 24 26.67 44.17 -33.31
N PRO A 25 26.00 44.32 -32.15
CA PRO A 25 26.70 44.57 -30.90
C PRO A 25 27.50 43.31 -30.52
N GLN A 26 28.76 43.52 -30.17
CA GLN A 26 29.66 42.50 -29.66
C GLN A 26 29.03 41.79 -28.46
N ALA A 27 28.68 40.53 -28.62
CA ALA A 27 28.39 39.62 -27.52
C ALA A 27 29.71 39.26 -26.84
N TYR A 28 30.06 39.98 -25.77
CA TYR A 28 30.94 39.45 -24.74
C TYR A 28 30.10 38.54 -23.86
N GLY A 29 30.23 37.23 -24.06
CA GLY A 29 29.53 36.22 -23.25
C GLY A 29 30.23 34.88 -23.43
N ALA A 30 31.23 34.62 -22.61
CA ALA A 30 31.88 33.32 -22.54
C ALA A 30 30.92 32.27 -21.95
N SER A 31 30.82 31.12 -22.61
CA SER A 31 30.30 29.85 -22.08
C SER A 31 30.79 28.71 -22.98
N PRO A 32 31.08 27.48 -22.48
CA PRO A 32 31.78 27.13 -21.26
C PRO A 32 33.17 26.55 -21.55
N ALA A 33 33.91 26.23 -20.49
CA ALA A 33 35.28 25.72 -20.49
C ALA A 33 35.50 24.54 -21.46
N THR A 34 36.50 24.71 -22.32
CA THR A 34 37.04 23.68 -23.19
C THR A 34 37.79 22.65 -22.34
N ALA A 35 37.12 21.55 -21.97
CA ALA A 35 37.84 20.35 -21.57
C ALA A 35 38.54 19.77 -22.80
N ALA A 36 39.80 19.37 -22.63
CA ALA A 36 40.59 18.70 -23.66
C ALA A 36 40.02 17.29 -23.96
N ASN A 37 38.90 17.23 -24.70
CA ASN A 37 38.40 16.15 -25.55
C ASN A 37 36.93 16.41 -25.92
N GLY A 38 36.69 17.18 -26.99
CA GLY A 38 35.68 16.89 -28.02
C GLY A 38 34.18 16.76 -27.72
N GLY A 39 33.66 17.11 -26.53
CA GLY A 39 32.21 17.15 -26.28
C GLY A 39 31.85 18.15 -25.18
N THR A 40 30.83 18.99 -25.39
CA THR A 40 30.30 19.87 -24.34
C THR A 40 29.51 19.03 -23.34
N VAL A 41 30.12 18.68 -22.21
CA VAL A 41 29.43 18.04 -21.10
C VAL A 41 28.54 19.08 -20.42
N GLU A 42 27.23 18.82 -20.35
CA GLU A 42 26.28 19.71 -19.65
C GLU A 42 26.49 19.59 -18.13
N PRO A 43 26.72 20.71 -17.41
CA PRO A 43 26.86 20.69 -15.95
C PRO A 43 25.61 20.16 -15.24
N ALA A 44 25.74 19.05 -14.53
CA ALA A 44 24.65 18.40 -13.81
C ALA A 44 25.15 17.80 -12.48
N LEU A 45 24.24 17.61 -11.52
CA LEU A 45 24.53 16.84 -10.31
C LEU A 45 24.34 15.36 -10.61
N GLU A 46 25.35 14.57 -10.27
CA GLU A 46 25.34 13.11 -10.41
C GLU A 46 25.48 12.47 -9.03
N PRO A 47 24.74 11.37 -8.76
CA PRO A 47 24.88 10.63 -7.53
C PRO A 47 26.21 9.86 -7.53
N GLN A 48 26.99 10.01 -6.46
CA GLN A 48 28.25 9.32 -6.24
C GLN A 48 28.14 8.51 -4.94
N VAL A 49 28.39 7.19 -5.00
CA VAL A 49 28.37 6.34 -3.80
C VAL A 49 29.60 6.67 -2.95
N ALA A 50 29.41 7.42 -1.87
CA ALA A 50 30.47 7.82 -0.96
C ALA A 50 30.92 6.66 -0.07
N SER A 51 29.96 5.88 0.44
CA SER A 51 30.25 4.61 1.10
C SER A 51 29.12 3.60 0.89
N GLN A 52 29.48 2.33 0.87
CA GLN A 52 28.52 1.24 0.84
C GLN A 52 29.08 0.06 1.62
N GLN A 53 28.29 -0.47 2.54
CA GLN A 53 28.65 -1.62 3.36
C GLN A 53 27.52 -2.64 3.34
N TRP A 54 27.90 -3.92 3.38
CA TRP A 54 26.99 -5.04 3.37
C TRP A 54 27.10 -5.83 4.66
N TYR A 55 25.98 -6.38 5.08
CA TYR A 55 25.83 -7.02 6.37
C TYR A 55 25.03 -8.30 6.24
N ARG A 56 25.44 -9.32 7.00
CA ARG A 56 24.74 -10.61 7.09
C ARG A 56 24.27 -10.84 8.51
N ALA A 57 23.07 -11.39 8.68
CA ALA A 57 22.63 -11.86 9.98
C ALA A 57 23.45 -13.09 10.43
N GLN A 58 23.83 -13.14 11.71
CA GLN A 58 24.55 -14.29 12.30
C GLN A 58 23.75 -15.60 12.29
N THR A 59 22.42 -15.51 12.16
CA THR A 59 21.51 -16.67 12.17
C THR A 59 20.68 -16.68 10.90
N THR A 60 20.47 -17.87 10.35
CA THR A 60 19.65 -18.08 9.16
C THR A 60 18.17 -17.86 9.41
N CYS A 61 17.66 -18.19 10.60
CA CYS A 61 16.27 -17.88 10.97
C CYS A 61 16.23 -16.75 11.99
N SER A 62 15.81 -15.56 11.57
CA SER A 62 15.81 -14.39 12.44
C SER A 62 14.81 -13.32 12.04
N GLN A 63 14.47 -12.44 12.99
CA GLN A 63 13.43 -11.42 12.87
C GLN A 63 13.92 -10.00 13.18
N GLY A 64 15.17 -9.82 13.64
CA GLY A 64 15.63 -8.54 14.18
C GLY A 64 15.07 -8.24 15.59
N PRO A 65 15.01 -6.96 16.02
CA PRO A 65 15.36 -5.77 15.24
C PRO A 65 16.86 -5.65 15.02
N TYR A 66 17.23 -5.29 13.80
CA TYR A 66 18.59 -4.92 13.43
C TYR A 66 18.71 -3.41 13.39
N GLU A 67 19.89 -2.91 13.73
CA GLU A 67 20.21 -1.50 13.67
C GLU A 67 21.53 -1.29 12.94
N LEU A 68 21.51 -0.37 11.97
CA LEU A 68 22.69 0.13 11.28
C LEU A 68 22.79 1.62 11.53
N GLU A 69 24.00 2.11 11.80
CA GLU A 69 24.27 3.53 11.94
C GLU A 69 25.28 3.97 10.88
N VAL A 70 24.97 5.08 10.22
CA VAL A 70 25.88 5.74 9.27
C VAL A 70 25.92 7.22 9.60
N GLN A 71 27.13 7.77 9.61
CA GLN A 71 27.35 9.19 9.77
C GLN A 71 27.30 9.85 8.39
N GLY A 72 26.46 10.86 8.21
CA GLY A 72 26.49 11.66 7.00
C GLY A 72 27.75 12.50 6.90
N SER A 73 28.04 12.97 5.68
CA SER A 73 29.18 13.85 5.42
C SER A 73 28.79 15.33 5.46
N GLY A 74 27.48 15.65 5.37
CA GLY A 74 27.03 17.03 5.22
C GLY A 74 27.35 17.58 3.83
N ALA A 75 27.26 16.74 2.80
CA ALA A 75 27.59 17.10 1.42
C ALA A 75 26.85 18.36 0.95
N LYS A 76 27.60 19.30 0.36
CA LYS A 76 27.12 20.63 -0.05
C LYS A 76 25.91 20.59 -0.98
N TRP A 77 25.87 19.64 -1.90
CA TRP A 77 24.81 19.53 -2.93
C TRP A 77 23.75 18.48 -2.60
N GLY A 78 23.76 17.97 -1.36
CA GLY A 78 22.84 16.97 -0.87
C GLY A 78 23.44 15.58 -0.77
N GLU A 79 22.86 14.79 0.14
CA GLU A 79 23.22 13.40 0.38
C GLU A 79 21.95 12.53 0.52
N GLU A 80 22.08 11.25 0.19
CA GLU A 80 21.02 10.26 0.28
C GLU A 80 21.53 9.03 1.04
N PHE A 81 20.63 8.39 1.77
CA PHE A 81 20.92 7.15 2.48
C PHE A 81 19.89 6.11 2.09
N GLU A 82 20.38 4.94 1.70
CA GLU A 82 19.55 3.83 1.25
C GLU A 82 19.81 2.60 2.11
N LEU A 83 18.74 1.96 2.58
CA LEU A 83 18.78 0.55 2.92
C LEU A 83 18.60 -0.23 1.62
N ARG A 84 19.54 -1.12 1.33
CA ARG A 84 19.52 -2.00 0.17
C ARG A 84 19.39 -3.44 0.62
N LEU A 85 18.82 -4.26 -0.25
CA LEU A 85 18.67 -5.70 -0.01
C LEU A 85 19.21 -6.49 -1.19
N HIS A 86 20.04 -7.47 -0.87
CA HIS A 86 20.34 -8.59 -1.76
C HIS A 86 19.68 -9.81 -1.15
N THR A 87 18.83 -10.49 -1.91
CA THR A 87 18.13 -11.67 -1.40
C THR A 87 17.89 -12.69 -2.51
N PRO A 88 18.14 -13.99 -2.26
CA PRO A 88 17.78 -15.07 -3.16
C PRO A 88 16.30 -15.49 -3.03
N ARG A 89 15.51 -14.83 -2.17
CA ARG A 89 14.10 -15.18 -1.91
C ARG A 89 13.28 -14.00 -1.40
N ASN A 90 11.98 -14.21 -1.23
CA ASN A 90 11.09 -13.16 -0.73
C ASN A 90 11.29 -12.96 0.78
N VAL A 91 11.60 -11.74 1.20
CA VAL A 91 11.88 -11.38 2.61
C VAL A 91 10.90 -10.31 3.07
N ALA A 92 10.24 -10.53 4.22
CA ALA A 92 9.38 -9.51 4.83
C ALA A 92 10.24 -8.53 5.62
N LEU A 93 10.07 -7.22 5.41
CA LEU A 93 10.78 -6.19 6.17
C LEU A 93 9.86 -5.04 6.53
N HIS A 94 9.85 -4.72 7.82
CA HIS A 94 9.50 -3.42 8.33
C HIS A 94 10.80 -2.65 8.57
N ALA A 95 11.01 -1.51 7.91
CA ALA A 95 12.23 -0.73 8.01
C ALA A 95 11.93 0.77 8.22
N VAL A 96 12.71 1.39 9.10
CA VAL A 96 12.57 2.79 9.50
C VAL A 96 13.93 3.47 9.40
N ILE A 97 13.96 4.63 8.73
CA ILE A 97 15.12 5.53 8.72
C ILE A 97 14.86 6.69 9.68
N LEU A 98 15.77 6.84 10.65
CA LEU A 98 15.82 7.94 11.59
C LEU A 98 16.96 8.91 11.21
N VAL A 99 16.62 10.18 11.08
CA VAL A 99 17.57 11.28 10.86
C VAL A 99 17.64 12.09 12.14
N ASP A 100 18.82 12.16 12.77
CA ASP A 100 19.04 12.86 14.03
C ASP A 100 18.04 12.42 15.13
N GLY A 101 17.69 11.13 15.12
CA GLY A 101 16.75 10.49 16.06
C GLY A 101 15.27 10.64 15.72
N LYS A 102 14.91 11.34 14.64
CA LYS A 102 13.53 11.51 14.17
C LYS A 102 13.23 10.59 12.99
N GLU A 103 12.15 9.82 13.10
CA GLU A 103 11.66 8.99 11.99
C GLU A 103 11.29 9.88 10.79
N THR A 104 11.88 9.55 9.64
CA THR A 104 11.71 10.34 8.40
C THR A 104 11.14 9.50 7.27
N SER A 105 11.49 8.22 7.21
CA SER A 105 10.98 7.26 6.22
C SER A 105 10.63 5.94 6.90
N VAL A 106 9.49 5.34 6.53
CA VAL A 106 9.04 4.02 7.00
C VAL A 106 8.55 3.20 5.81
N ILE A 107 8.85 1.89 5.79
CA ILE A 107 8.29 0.92 4.85
C ILE A 107 7.94 -0.39 5.57
N ASP A 108 6.89 -1.05 5.12
CA ASP A 108 6.44 -2.34 5.63
C ASP A 108 5.94 -3.18 4.45
N GLU A 109 6.83 -4.00 3.89
CA GLU A 109 6.58 -4.73 2.65
C GLU A 109 7.31 -6.08 2.61
N VAL A 110 6.87 -6.93 1.68
CA VAL A 110 7.59 -8.17 1.33
C VAL A 110 8.28 -7.98 0.00
N PHE A 111 9.61 -8.06 0.03
CA PHE A 111 10.47 -7.82 -1.12
C PHE A 111 10.84 -9.11 -1.82
N SER A 112 10.57 -9.17 -3.12
CA SER A 112 11.01 -10.23 -4.04
C SER A 112 12.51 -10.12 -4.36
N THR A 113 13.08 -11.14 -5.01
CA THR A 113 14.48 -11.17 -5.48
C THR A 113 14.84 -10.04 -6.44
N ASP A 114 13.85 -9.49 -7.15
CA ASP A 114 14.00 -8.38 -8.09
C ASP A 114 13.60 -7.01 -7.49
N GLY A 115 13.22 -6.98 -6.20
CA GLY A 115 12.77 -5.77 -5.51
C GLY A 115 11.28 -5.44 -5.67
N THR A 116 10.50 -6.26 -6.38
CA THR A 116 9.05 -6.07 -6.44
C THR A 116 8.37 -6.36 -5.09
N ILE A 117 7.28 -5.64 -4.81
CA ILE A 117 6.53 -5.70 -3.53
C ILE A 117 5.20 -6.45 -3.66
N GLY A 118 4.54 -6.75 -2.54
CA GLY A 118 3.21 -7.38 -2.51
C GLY A 118 3.22 -8.92 -2.59
N HIS A 119 4.36 -9.55 -2.34
CA HIS A 119 4.51 -11.01 -2.36
C HIS A 119 4.32 -11.64 -0.97
N LYS A 120 4.34 -12.98 -0.91
CA LYS A 120 4.41 -13.70 0.38
C LYS A 120 5.87 -13.97 0.75
N PRO A 121 6.25 -13.87 2.04
CA PRO A 121 7.62 -14.15 2.46
C PRO A 121 7.94 -15.63 2.28
N HIS A 122 9.16 -15.92 1.82
CA HIS A 122 9.71 -17.27 1.70
C HIS A 122 10.39 -17.67 3.00
N ASN A 123 9.62 -17.65 4.08
CA ASN A 123 10.09 -17.94 5.42
C ASN A 123 9.65 -19.32 5.92
N ALA A 124 9.13 -20.19 5.05
CA ALA A 124 8.61 -21.51 5.43
C ALA A 124 9.63 -22.43 6.16
N ARG A 125 10.95 -22.20 5.99
CA ARG A 125 11.99 -22.91 6.77
C ARG A 125 12.12 -22.39 8.20
N CYS A 126 11.78 -21.12 8.42
CA CYS A 126 11.90 -20.42 9.70
C CYS A 126 10.56 -20.25 10.42
N VAL A 127 9.47 -20.35 9.68
CA VAL A 127 8.08 -20.31 10.12
C VAL A 127 7.46 -21.66 9.80
N ALA A 128 6.96 -22.36 10.81
CA ALA A 128 6.35 -23.68 10.62
C ALA A 128 5.26 -23.64 9.52
N SER A 129 5.52 -24.30 8.39
CA SER A 129 4.62 -24.22 7.24
C SER A 129 3.29 -24.94 7.52
N ALA A 130 2.22 -24.52 6.85
CA ALA A 130 0.93 -25.23 6.88
C ALA A 130 1.01 -26.67 6.30
N ARG A 131 2.10 -27.01 5.59
CA ARG A 131 2.34 -28.33 4.99
C ARG A 131 3.27 -29.21 5.82
N GLU A 132 4.20 -28.66 6.59
CA GLU A 132 4.89 -29.37 7.68
C GLU A 132 3.90 -29.70 8.81
N ARG A 133 2.90 -28.83 9.01
CA ARG A 133 1.67 -29.12 9.76
C ARG A 133 0.86 -30.31 9.21
N ILE A 134 1.00 -30.65 7.92
CA ILE A 134 0.27 -31.78 7.27
C ILE A 134 1.14 -33.05 7.17
N VAL A 135 2.43 -32.94 6.83
CA VAL A 135 3.37 -34.07 6.67
C VAL A 135 3.78 -34.68 8.01
N LEU A 136 3.81 -33.90 9.10
CA LEU A 136 3.84 -34.40 10.50
C LEU A 136 2.61 -35.26 10.87
N GLY A 137 1.68 -35.50 9.95
CA GLY A 137 0.80 -36.65 10.08
C GLY A 137 0.37 -37.28 8.77
N ARG A 138 1.29 -37.51 7.82
CA ARG A 138 0.95 -38.31 6.63
C ARG A 138 1.94 -39.35 6.11
N THR A 139 3.03 -39.69 6.79
CA THR A 139 3.79 -40.91 6.45
C THR A 139 3.95 -41.81 7.67
N TYR A 140 2.99 -42.73 7.78
CA TYR A 140 2.87 -43.84 8.74
C TYR A 140 3.48 -45.14 8.12
N PRO A 141 3.48 -46.32 8.78
CA PRO A 141 4.48 -47.36 8.58
C PRO A 141 4.07 -48.39 7.52
N GLY A 142 5.05 -49.06 6.92
CA GLY A 142 4.90 -50.44 6.43
C GLY A 142 4.82 -50.67 4.90
N THR A 143 5.98 -51.09 4.36
CA THR A 143 6.19 -52.06 3.25
C THR A 143 5.63 -51.77 1.85
N GLY A 144 6.54 -51.36 0.96
CA GLY A 144 6.44 -51.48 -0.49
C GLY A 144 7.74 -51.03 -1.15
N THR A 145 8.52 -51.98 -1.64
CA THR A 145 9.79 -51.79 -2.37
C THR A 145 9.64 -50.84 -3.56
N GLY A 146 10.43 -49.75 -3.57
CA GLY A 146 10.55 -48.83 -4.70
C GLY A 146 11.86 -48.04 -4.60
N THR A 147 12.85 -48.49 -5.35
CA THR A 147 14.18 -47.86 -5.52
C THR A 147 14.06 -46.44 -6.08
N GLY A 148 14.52 -45.44 -5.32
CA GLY A 148 14.68 -44.06 -5.78
C GLY A 148 15.87 -43.42 -5.07
N THR A 149 16.96 -43.28 -5.81
CA THR A 149 18.29 -42.76 -5.46
C THR A 149 18.24 -41.39 -4.75
N GLY A 150 18.89 -41.27 -3.58
CA GLY A 150 19.18 -39.98 -2.94
C GLY A 150 20.43 -39.30 -3.51
N THR A 151 20.69 -38.05 -3.10
CA THR A 151 22.05 -37.50 -2.93
C THR A 151 22.07 -36.41 -1.83
N PRO A 152 23.12 -36.34 -0.98
CA PRO A 152 23.12 -35.70 0.34
C PRO A 152 23.85 -34.34 0.40
N GLY A 153 23.61 -33.58 1.48
CA GLY A 153 24.48 -32.47 1.88
C GLY A 153 23.84 -31.49 2.85
N THR A 154 24.01 -31.70 4.15
CA THR A 154 23.88 -30.60 5.13
C THR A 154 25.01 -30.74 6.13
N LEU A 155 26.03 -29.91 5.95
CA LEU A 155 27.09 -29.67 6.92
C LEU A 155 26.47 -28.91 8.08
N VAL A 156 26.34 -29.58 9.22
CA VAL A 156 25.95 -28.98 10.50
C VAL A 156 27.20 -28.32 11.09
N VAL A 157 27.23 -26.99 11.12
CA VAL A 157 28.22 -26.23 11.89
C VAL A 157 27.61 -25.93 13.27
N PRO A 158 28.35 -26.14 14.38
CA PRO A 158 27.80 -26.03 15.72
C PRO A 158 27.52 -24.56 16.12
N PRO A 159 26.63 -24.34 17.10
CA PRO A 159 26.25 -22.99 17.56
C PRO A 159 27.40 -22.27 18.28
N PRO A 160 27.47 -20.92 18.19
CA PRO A 160 28.46 -20.14 18.90
C PRO A 160 28.22 -20.11 20.42
N ASP A 161 29.31 -19.96 21.17
CA ASP A 161 29.32 -19.85 22.63
C ASP A 161 28.83 -18.45 23.11
N ARG A 162 27.77 -18.50 23.92
CA ARG A 162 27.30 -17.54 24.95
C ARG A 162 26.66 -16.17 24.58
N ALA A 163 25.63 -15.93 25.39
CA ALA A 163 25.10 -14.71 26.01
C ALA A 163 24.60 -13.54 25.13
N ARG A 164 23.25 -13.42 25.11
CA ARG A 164 22.40 -12.26 24.78
C ARG A 164 23.12 -11.04 24.16
N THR A 165 22.79 -10.82 22.90
CA THR A 165 22.83 -9.51 22.24
C THR A 165 21.67 -9.46 21.26
N THR A 166 21.13 -8.26 21.02
CA THR A 166 20.30 -7.94 19.85
C THR A 166 20.83 -8.68 18.62
N PRO A 167 19.99 -9.31 17.77
CA PRO A 167 20.45 -10.04 16.59
C PRO A 167 21.55 -9.25 15.87
N GLN A 168 22.76 -9.79 15.85
CA GLN A 168 23.92 -9.07 15.32
C GLN A 168 24.00 -9.25 13.82
N LEU A 169 24.48 -8.19 13.18
CA LEU A 169 24.85 -8.16 11.78
C LEU A 169 26.37 -8.18 11.70
N ASP A 170 26.91 -9.16 10.98
CA ASP A 170 28.33 -9.21 10.68
C ASP A 170 28.59 -8.48 9.36
N LEU A 171 29.69 -7.71 9.30
CA LEU A 171 30.14 -7.07 8.08
C LEU A 171 30.49 -8.14 7.04
N ASP A 172 29.87 -8.06 5.87
CA ASP A 172 30.14 -8.94 4.72
C ASP A 172 30.94 -8.16 3.68
N THR A 173 32.16 -8.63 3.39
CA THR A 173 33.08 -8.00 2.43
C THR A 173 33.01 -8.62 1.04
N SER A 174 32.08 -9.56 0.81
CA SER A 174 31.89 -10.16 -0.51
C SER A 174 31.36 -9.14 -1.52
N LEU A 175 31.71 -9.34 -2.79
CA LEU A 175 31.23 -8.49 -3.86
C LEU A 175 29.76 -8.78 -4.13
N VAL A 176 28.88 -7.83 -3.78
CA VAL A 176 27.45 -7.89 -4.09
C VAL A 176 27.19 -7.24 -5.44
N THR A 177 26.83 -8.04 -6.44
CA THR A 177 26.59 -7.58 -7.82
C THR A 177 25.12 -7.29 -8.12
N THR A 178 24.20 -7.80 -7.31
CA THR A 178 22.76 -7.61 -7.49
C THR A 178 22.14 -7.14 -6.18
N SER A 179 21.42 -6.03 -6.21
CA SER A 179 20.67 -5.52 -5.07
C SER A 179 19.66 -4.49 -5.51
N PHE A 180 18.68 -4.19 -4.65
CA PHE A 180 17.69 -3.15 -4.88
C PHE A 180 17.50 -2.28 -3.63
N GLU A 181 16.94 -1.09 -3.85
CA GLU A 181 16.56 -0.13 -2.81
C GLU A 181 15.33 -0.67 -2.05
N VAL A 182 15.43 -0.76 -0.72
CA VAL A 182 14.31 -1.08 0.17
C VAL A 182 13.63 0.21 0.61
N ILE A 183 14.41 1.16 1.12
CA ILE A 183 13.93 2.45 1.60
C ILE A 183 15.05 3.48 1.49
N LYS A 184 14.69 4.73 1.18
CA LYS A 184 15.64 5.83 1.12
C LYS A 184 15.18 7.09 1.86
N VAL A 185 16.15 7.94 2.17
CA VAL A 185 15.93 9.33 2.57
C VAL A 185 16.87 10.22 1.77
N SER A 186 16.36 11.38 1.31
CA SER A 186 17.12 12.37 0.56
C SER A 186 17.19 13.68 1.34
N LEU A 187 18.40 14.19 1.57
CA LEU A 187 18.68 15.38 2.39
C LEU A 187 19.32 16.48 1.52
N ARG A 188 18.57 17.00 0.54
CA ARG A 188 19.06 18.03 -0.40
C ARG A 188 18.95 19.47 0.12
N ASP A 189 17.97 19.76 0.96
CA ASP A 189 17.62 21.13 1.37
C ASP A 189 18.08 21.47 2.81
N ARG A 190 19.20 20.89 3.27
CA ARG A 190 19.71 21.20 4.62
C ARG A 190 20.26 22.63 4.68
N PRO A 191 19.96 23.40 5.74
CA PRO A 191 20.52 24.73 5.91
C PRO A 191 22.07 24.71 5.91
N PRO A 192 22.73 25.73 5.33
CA PRO A 192 24.18 25.85 5.38
C PRO A 192 24.69 25.85 6.82
N GLY A 193 25.78 25.13 7.10
CA GLY A 193 26.39 25.05 8.43
C GLY A 193 25.70 24.10 9.41
N THR A 194 24.67 23.35 8.99
CA THR A 194 24.11 22.28 9.84
C THR A 194 25.15 21.15 9.99
N PRO A 195 25.42 20.63 11.21
CA PRO A 195 26.37 19.53 11.40
C PRO A 195 25.98 18.29 10.59
N PRO A 196 26.88 17.36 10.28
CA PRO A 196 26.51 16.18 9.49
C PRO A 196 25.43 15.32 10.20
N PRO A 197 24.41 14.81 9.48
CA PRO A 197 23.32 14.04 10.09
C PRO A 197 23.82 12.73 10.68
N ARG A 198 23.22 12.31 11.80
CA ARG A 198 23.32 10.93 12.27
C ARG A 198 22.16 10.13 11.70
N ILE A 199 22.47 9.13 10.88
CA ILE A 199 21.48 8.24 10.28
C ILE A 199 21.47 6.93 11.03
N ARG A 200 20.29 6.52 11.48
CA ARG A 200 20.05 5.17 12.03
C ARG A 200 18.97 4.50 11.21
N VAL A 201 19.25 3.29 10.74
CA VAL A 201 18.28 2.45 10.04
C VAL A 201 17.95 1.28 10.97
N ARG A 202 16.68 1.15 11.34
CA ARG A 202 16.18 0.04 12.15
C ARG A 202 15.23 -0.81 11.31
N PHE A 203 15.40 -2.13 11.31
CA PHE A 203 14.54 -3.02 10.53
C PHE A 203 14.31 -4.38 11.21
N TRP A 204 13.12 -4.94 11.01
CA TRP A 204 12.67 -6.21 11.60
C TRP A 204 11.58 -6.86 10.75
N SER A 205 11.10 -8.04 11.15
CA SER A 205 9.93 -8.69 10.55
C SER A 205 8.96 -9.19 11.63
N ILE A 206 7.68 -9.37 11.29
CA ILE A 206 6.70 -9.98 12.22
C ILE A 206 7.08 -11.43 12.52
N ASP A 207 7.26 -12.21 11.46
CA ASP A 207 7.63 -13.61 11.53
C ASP A 207 9.11 -13.79 11.16
N PRO A 208 9.84 -14.76 11.74
CA PRO A 208 11.24 -15.01 11.40
C PRO A 208 11.43 -15.22 9.90
N ASN A 209 12.34 -14.49 9.28
CA ASN A 209 12.73 -14.69 7.89
C ASN A 209 13.77 -15.81 7.78
N ASP A 210 13.83 -16.45 6.61
CA ASP A 210 14.98 -17.25 6.19
C ASP A 210 16.01 -16.34 5.51
N LEU A 211 17.01 -15.94 6.30
CA LEU A 211 18.09 -15.02 5.94
C LEU A 211 19.32 -15.72 5.34
N GLU A 212 19.23 -17.00 5.00
CA GLU A 212 20.33 -17.69 4.29
C GLU A 212 20.62 -17.03 2.93
N GLY A 213 21.82 -16.48 2.78
CA GLY A 213 22.23 -15.75 1.57
C GLY A 213 21.63 -14.35 1.43
N VAL A 214 20.90 -13.86 2.44
CA VAL A 214 20.39 -12.49 2.47
C VAL A 214 21.46 -11.55 2.99
N LEU A 215 21.67 -10.43 2.29
CA LEU A 215 22.57 -9.36 2.71
C LEU A 215 21.82 -8.03 2.77
N PHE A 216 22.04 -7.29 3.85
CA PHE A 216 21.51 -5.96 4.06
C PHE A 216 22.61 -4.94 3.76
N GLY A 217 22.37 -4.05 2.80
CA GLY A 217 23.30 -3.02 2.40
C GLY A 217 22.89 -1.68 2.99
N ILE A 218 23.85 -0.88 3.41
CA ILE A 218 23.63 0.55 3.65
C ILE A 218 24.52 1.34 2.70
N ALA A 219 23.89 2.19 1.89
CA ALA A 219 24.58 3.05 0.94
C ALA A 219 24.41 4.52 1.35
N HIS A 220 25.50 5.26 1.36
CA HIS A 220 25.55 6.70 1.48
C HIS A 220 25.97 7.28 0.14
N ILE A 221 25.11 8.10 -0.43
CA ILE A 221 25.25 8.67 -1.77
C ILE A 221 25.36 10.18 -1.62
N GLU A 222 26.36 10.77 -2.24
CA GLU A 222 26.54 12.22 -2.30
C GLU A 222 26.24 12.72 -3.70
N TRP A 223 25.51 13.83 -3.81
CA TRP A 223 25.33 14.49 -5.09
C TRP A 223 26.55 15.38 -5.34
N ARG A 224 27.22 15.17 -6.47
CA ARG A 224 28.38 15.97 -6.87
C ARG A 224 28.22 16.44 -8.31
N PRO A 225 28.65 17.66 -8.62
CA PRO A 225 28.65 18.11 -10.01
C PRO A 225 29.61 17.25 -10.84
N ASN A 226 29.22 16.94 -12.07
CA ASN A 226 30.05 16.26 -13.06
C ASN A 226 31.18 17.15 -13.63
N VAL A 227 31.16 18.43 -13.29
CA VAL A 227 32.16 19.46 -13.59
C VAL A 227 32.73 20.04 -12.28
N SER A 228 33.71 20.94 -12.34
CA SER A 228 34.21 21.58 -11.11
C SER A 228 33.10 22.37 -10.39
N GLU A 229 33.18 22.50 -9.06
CA GLU A 229 32.17 23.26 -8.31
C GLU A 229 32.02 24.70 -8.82
N GLU A 230 33.13 25.36 -9.16
CA GLU A 230 33.13 26.70 -9.73
C GLU A 230 32.38 26.76 -11.08
N GLN A 231 32.60 25.77 -11.95
CA GLN A 231 31.89 25.66 -13.22
C GLN A 231 30.40 25.41 -13.02
N TYR A 232 30.04 24.57 -12.05
CA TYR A 232 28.64 24.29 -11.73
C TYR A 232 27.92 25.51 -11.14
N GLU A 233 28.56 26.23 -10.22
CA GLU A 233 28.04 27.47 -9.66
C GLU A 233 27.87 28.56 -10.73
N ALA A 234 28.85 28.71 -11.63
CA ALA A 234 28.73 29.61 -12.77
C ALA A 234 27.56 29.20 -13.69
N HIS A 235 27.34 27.91 -13.89
CA HIS A 235 26.19 27.40 -14.64
C HIS A 235 24.87 27.71 -13.95
N LEU A 236 24.77 27.54 -12.62
CA LEU A 236 23.59 27.91 -11.84
C LEU A 236 23.30 29.41 -11.93
N ALA A 237 24.32 30.26 -11.81
CA ALA A 237 24.19 31.71 -11.95
C ALA A 237 23.71 32.10 -13.36
N TRP A 238 24.28 31.47 -14.39
CA TRP A 238 23.84 31.66 -15.77
C TRP A 238 22.37 31.23 -15.96
N ARG A 239 21.96 30.07 -15.43
CA ARG A 239 20.56 29.61 -15.49
C ARG A 239 19.61 30.55 -14.77
N ALA A 240 19.99 31.06 -13.60
CA ALA A 240 19.21 32.03 -12.85
C ALA A 240 19.03 33.33 -13.64
N GLU A 241 20.09 33.81 -14.30
CA GLU A 241 20.02 35.00 -15.15
C GLU A 241 19.16 34.77 -16.40
N GLN A 242 19.28 33.63 -17.07
CA GLN A 242 18.40 33.29 -18.20
C GLN A 242 16.93 33.20 -17.77
N ALA A 243 16.65 32.62 -16.60
CA ALA A 243 15.29 32.58 -16.07
C ALA A 243 14.75 33.99 -15.78
N ARG A 244 15.58 34.88 -15.22
CA ARG A 244 15.23 36.29 -14.97
C ARG A 244 14.91 37.02 -16.27
N LEU A 245 15.78 36.92 -17.27
CA LEU A 245 15.57 37.54 -18.59
C LEU A 245 14.33 36.97 -19.30
N ALA A 246 14.09 35.66 -19.20
CA ALA A 246 12.91 35.03 -19.75
C ALA A 246 11.61 35.54 -19.09
N GLU A 247 11.64 35.76 -17.78
CA GLU A 247 10.53 36.31 -17.01
C GLU A 247 10.28 37.79 -17.34
N GLU A 248 11.33 38.62 -17.39
CA GLU A 248 11.25 40.01 -17.84
C GLU A 248 10.67 40.11 -19.26
N ALA A 249 11.14 39.27 -20.18
CA ALA A 249 10.60 39.20 -21.54
C ALA A 249 9.14 38.71 -21.58
N ARG A 250 8.72 37.81 -20.67
CA ARG A 250 7.33 37.37 -20.54
C ARG A 250 6.43 38.52 -20.10
N ILE A 251 6.85 39.27 -19.08
CA ILE A 251 6.14 40.44 -18.56
C ILE A 251 6.00 41.51 -19.66
N GLU A 252 7.07 41.81 -20.39
CA GLU A 252 7.05 42.80 -21.46
C GLU A 252 6.13 42.40 -22.62
N ARG A 253 6.11 41.11 -23.01
CA ARG A 253 5.16 40.60 -24.02
C ARG A 253 3.71 40.77 -23.57
N GLN A 254 3.40 40.48 -22.30
CA GLN A 254 2.05 40.68 -21.75
C GLN A 254 1.66 42.16 -21.74
N ARG A 255 2.58 43.05 -21.37
CA ARG A 255 2.36 44.50 -21.41
C ARG A 255 2.03 45.00 -22.81
N ARG A 256 2.82 44.61 -23.82
CA ARG A 256 2.58 44.98 -25.22
C ARG A 256 1.22 44.47 -25.73
N ALA A 257 0.88 43.22 -25.44
CA ALA A 257 -0.41 42.65 -25.84
C ALA A 257 -1.59 43.40 -25.20
N ALA A 258 -1.48 43.81 -23.94
CA ALA A 258 -2.50 44.62 -23.27
C ALA A 258 -2.64 46.02 -23.90
N GLU A 259 -1.52 46.67 -24.24
CA GLU A 259 -1.54 47.96 -24.94
C GLU A 259 -2.17 47.86 -26.34
N ASP A 260 -1.85 46.82 -27.10
CA ASP A 260 -2.42 46.57 -28.42
C ASP A 260 -3.93 46.33 -28.34
N SER A 261 -4.38 45.55 -27.35
CA SER A 261 -5.82 45.36 -27.09
C SER A 261 -6.52 46.68 -26.74
N ALA A 262 -5.91 47.50 -25.88
CA ALA A 262 -6.48 48.80 -25.52
C ALA A 262 -6.54 49.78 -26.71
N ARG A 263 -5.52 49.75 -27.59
CA ARG A 263 -5.51 50.52 -28.85
C ARG A 263 -6.66 50.08 -29.77
N ALA A 264 -6.83 48.78 -29.97
CA ALA A 264 -7.90 48.22 -30.79
C ALA A 264 -9.30 48.57 -30.25
N ASP A 265 -9.50 48.46 -28.94
CA ASP A 265 -10.77 48.84 -28.29
C ASP A 265 -11.09 50.33 -28.48
N ALA A 266 -10.08 51.20 -28.35
CA ALA A 266 -10.23 52.62 -28.55
C ALA A 266 -10.58 52.97 -30.01
N GLU A 267 -9.94 52.32 -30.98
CA GLU A 267 -10.24 52.46 -32.41
C GLU A 267 -11.65 51.97 -32.75
N TRP A 268 -12.06 50.82 -32.21
CA TRP A 268 -13.41 50.30 -32.37
C TRP A 268 -14.46 51.29 -31.85
N ARG A 269 -14.25 51.88 -30.68
CA ARG A 269 -15.15 52.90 -30.11
C ARG A 269 -15.20 54.18 -30.94
N ARG A 270 -14.10 54.60 -31.55
CA ARG A 270 -14.08 55.78 -32.45
C ARG A 270 -14.86 55.53 -33.73
N THR A 271 -14.74 54.33 -34.30
CA THR A 271 -15.37 53.96 -35.57
C THR A 271 -16.85 53.59 -35.43
N HIS A 272 -17.30 53.26 -34.22
CA HIS A 272 -18.68 52.91 -33.90
C HIS A 272 -19.28 53.87 -32.85
N PRO A 273 -19.44 55.17 -33.17
CA PRO A 273 -20.05 56.10 -32.24
C PRO A 273 -21.52 55.71 -31.97
N PRO A 274 -22.00 55.82 -30.72
CA PRO A 274 -23.39 55.52 -30.41
C PRO A 274 -24.32 56.46 -31.17
N GLN A 275 -25.26 55.88 -31.93
CA GLN A 275 -26.19 56.61 -32.79
C GLN A 275 -27.20 57.39 -31.94
N VAL A 276 -27.23 58.73 -32.11
CA VAL A 276 -28.27 59.60 -31.52
C VAL A 276 -29.48 59.60 -32.46
N VAL A 277 -30.57 58.96 -32.05
CA VAL A 277 -31.83 58.93 -32.82
C VAL A 277 -32.57 60.27 -32.64
N ARG A 278 -32.82 61.00 -33.73
CA ARG A 278 -33.74 62.17 -33.75
C ARG A 278 -34.83 61.95 -34.81
N PRO A 279 -36.09 62.34 -34.54
CA PRO A 279 -37.21 62.04 -35.41
C PRO A 279 -37.21 62.93 -36.67
N VAL A 280 -37.52 62.33 -37.81
CA VAL A 280 -37.66 63.01 -39.11
C VAL A 280 -39.15 63.25 -39.38
N VAL A 281 -39.54 64.51 -39.60
CA VAL A 281 -40.86 64.84 -40.13
C VAL A 281 -40.81 64.70 -41.65
N VAL A 282 -41.52 63.71 -42.17
CA VAL A 282 -41.69 63.47 -43.60
C VAL A 282 -43.02 64.08 -44.03
N LYS A 283 -43.05 64.88 -45.09
CA LYS A 283 -44.31 65.29 -45.73
C LYS A 283 -44.86 64.07 -46.46
N ILE A 284 -45.88 63.43 -45.89
CA ILE A 284 -46.54 62.29 -46.50
C ILE A 284 -47.82 62.75 -47.19
N ASP A 285 -48.15 62.08 -48.30
CA ASP A 285 -49.48 62.12 -48.90
C ASP A 285 -50.50 61.59 -47.88
N LEU A 286 -51.16 62.55 -47.21
CA LEU A 286 -51.99 62.31 -46.03
C LEU A 286 -53.16 61.36 -46.31
N GLU A 287 -53.64 61.26 -47.54
CA GLU A 287 -54.80 60.41 -47.85
C GLU A 287 -54.42 58.94 -47.96
N ALA A 288 -53.33 58.64 -48.68
CA ALA A 288 -52.79 57.28 -48.81
C ALA A 288 -52.34 56.72 -47.45
N GLU A 289 -51.73 57.56 -46.60
CA GLU A 289 -51.36 57.15 -45.24
C GLU A 289 -52.56 56.92 -44.33
N ARG A 290 -53.59 57.77 -44.39
CA ARG A 290 -54.82 57.59 -43.60
C ARG A 290 -55.53 56.29 -43.94
N GLU A 291 -55.50 55.86 -45.20
CA GLU A 291 -56.07 54.58 -45.61
C GLU A 291 -55.22 53.39 -45.15
N ALA A 292 -53.90 53.44 -45.33
CA ALA A 292 -52.98 52.42 -44.84
C ALA A 292 -53.03 52.29 -43.30
N GLN A 293 -53.16 53.41 -42.58
CA GLN A 293 -53.29 53.44 -41.13
C GLN A 293 -54.63 52.84 -40.67
N ARG A 294 -55.74 53.14 -41.35
CA ARG A 294 -57.05 52.53 -41.05
C ARG A 294 -57.00 51.01 -41.21
N LYS A 295 -56.40 50.51 -42.30
CA LYS A 295 -56.25 49.07 -42.53
C LYS A 295 -55.37 48.38 -41.47
N ARG A 296 -54.23 48.98 -41.12
CA ARG A 296 -53.35 48.46 -40.05
C ARG A 296 -54.06 48.40 -38.70
N ILE A 297 -54.84 49.43 -38.36
CA ILE A 297 -55.63 49.45 -37.13
C ILE A 297 -56.69 48.33 -37.14
N GLU A 298 -57.36 48.11 -38.27
CA GLU A 298 -58.35 47.03 -38.38
C GLU A 298 -57.72 45.63 -38.29
N ASP A 299 -56.59 45.40 -38.96
CA ASP A 299 -55.87 44.13 -38.92
C ASP A 299 -55.32 43.83 -37.53
N MET A 300 -54.79 44.84 -36.83
CA MET A 300 -54.40 44.70 -35.42
C MET A 300 -55.60 44.34 -34.55
N ARG A 301 -56.75 44.99 -34.75
CA ARG A 301 -57.97 44.68 -33.99
C ARG A 301 -58.42 43.23 -34.20
N LYS A 302 -58.42 42.74 -35.45
CA LYS A 302 -58.78 41.35 -35.77
C LYS A 302 -57.79 40.35 -35.19
N ALA A 303 -56.49 40.64 -35.27
CA ALA A 303 -55.45 39.78 -34.72
C ALA A 303 -55.56 39.69 -33.19
N GLU A 304 -55.85 40.80 -32.51
CA GLU A 304 -56.03 40.82 -31.07
C GLU A 304 -57.30 40.09 -30.64
N GLU A 305 -58.41 40.23 -31.37
CA GLU A 305 -59.64 39.49 -31.10
C GLU A 305 -59.44 37.97 -31.26
N ALA A 306 -58.72 37.53 -32.30
CA ALA A 306 -58.38 36.13 -32.49
C ALA A 306 -57.48 35.58 -31.37
N ARG A 307 -56.51 36.38 -30.88
CA ARG A 307 -55.69 36.02 -29.72
C ARG A 307 -56.54 35.87 -28.46
N ARG A 308 -57.45 36.81 -28.20
CA ARG A 308 -58.37 36.75 -27.05
C ARG A 308 -59.25 35.49 -27.09
N ARG A 309 -59.81 35.14 -28.25
CA ARG A 309 -60.63 33.92 -28.39
C ARG A 309 -59.84 32.63 -28.10
N ARG A 310 -58.60 32.53 -28.60
CA ARG A 310 -57.73 31.37 -28.34
C ARG A 310 -57.33 31.27 -26.87
N ALA A 311 -57.02 32.40 -26.23
CA ALA A 311 -56.68 32.45 -24.82
C ALA A 311 -57.86 31.98 -23.94
N ILE A 312 -59.09 32.41 -24.26
CA ILE A 312 -60.30 31.97 -23.54
C ILE A 312 -60.52 30.45 -23.70
N ALA A 313 -60.42 29.92 -24.93
CA ALA A 313 -60.59 28.48 -25.16
C ALA A 313 -59.55 27.63 -24.43
N ALA A 314 -58.29 28.06 -24.43
CA ALA A 314 -57.22 27.38 -23.71
C ALA A 314 -57.42 27.43 -22.20
N ALA A 315 -57.89 28.56 -21.66
CA ALA A 315 -58.19 28.71 -20.24
C ALA A 315 -59.33 27.77 -19.79
N LEU A 316 -60.41 27.67 -20.57
CA LEU A 316 -61.54 26.79 -20.26
C LEU A 316 -61.16 25.30 -20.29
N GLU A 317 -60.30 24.89 -21.22
CA GLU A 317 -59.81 23.51 -21.29
C GLU A 317 -58.84 23.18 -20.14
N ALA A 318 -57.98 24.14 -19.78
CA ALA A 318 -57.10 24.01 -18.62
C ALA A 318 -57.92 23.85 -17.33
N GLU A 319 -58.99 24.63 -17.17
CA GLU A 319 -59.89 24.56 -16.02
C GLU A 319 -60.64 23.22 -15.97
N ARG A 320 -61.17 22.72 -17.10
CA ARG A 320 -61.79 21.38 -17.17
C ARG A 320 -60.84 20.27 -16.74
N ARG A 321 -59.58 20.33 -17.18
CA ARG A 321 -58.55 19.34 -16.80
C ARG A 321 -58.21 19.43 -15.32
N ALA A 322 -58.08 20.64 -14.77
CA ALA A 322 -57.83 20.84 -13.34
C ALA A 322 -58.98 20.27 -12.48
N ARG A 323 -60.23 20.56 -12.85
CA ARG A 323 -61.42 20.02 -12.17
C ARG A 323 -61.48 18.50 -12.24
N ARG A 324 -61.20 17.89 -13.41
CA ARG A 324 -61.17 16.43 -13.56
C ARG A 324 -60.06 15.78 -12.71
N ARG A 325 -58.89 16.42 -12.61
CA ARG A 325 -57.79 15.93 -11.75
C ARG A 325 -58.15 15.98 -10.27
N GLN A 326 -58.75 17.08 -9.80
CA GLN A 326 -59.22 17.17 -8.41
C GLN A 326 -60.31 16.13 -8.10
N TYR A 327 -61.23 15.91 -9.04
CA TYR A 327 -62.27 14.89 -8.92
C TYR A 327 -61.65 13.49 -8.80
N CYS A 328 -60.78 13.09 -9.73
CA CYS A 328 -60.16 11.76 -9.70
C CYS A 328 -59.17 11.54 -8.56
N ALA A 329 -58.61 12.60 -7.96
CA ALA A 329 -57.73 12.49 -6.80
C ALA A 329 -58.48 12.11 -5.51
N THR A 330 -59.78 12.43 -5.43
CA THR A 330 -60.63 12.14 -4.26
C THR A 330 -61.61 11.01 -4.52
N HIS A 331 -61.93 10.76 -5.79
CA HIS A 331 -62.81 9.69 -6.25
C HIS A 331 -62.00 8.71 -7.11
N HIS A 332 -60.88 8.28 -6.53
CA HIS A 332 -59.90 7.39 -7.17
C HIS A 332 -60.45 6.00 -7.41
N GLU A 333 -61.68 5.71 -6.97
CA GLU A 333 -62.41 4.48 -7.26
C GLU A 333 -63.49 4.62 -8.36
N ASP A 334 -63.55 5.76 -9.06
CA ASP A 334 -64.48 5.94 -10.18
C ASP A 334 -63.92 5.27 -11.45
N ARG A 335 -64.73 4.42 -12.12
CA ARG A 335 -64.35 3.68 -13.34
C ARG A 335 -63.97 4.60 -14.51
N GLY A 336 -64.48 5.83 -14.53
CA GLY A 336 -64.11 6.88 -15.48
C GLY A 336 -62.76 7.56 -15.17
N CYS A 337 -62.21 7.34 -13.96
CA CYS A 337 -60.89 7.77 -13.52
C CYS A 337 -59.82 6.68 -13.66
N TRP A 338 -60.22 5.40 -13.74
CA TRP A 338 -59.32 4.26 -13.94
C TRP A 338 -58.90 4.00 -15.39
N GLY A 339 -59.64 4.55 -16.35
CA GLY A 339 -59.62 4.03 -17.71
C GLY A 339 -60.23 2.62 -17.78
N ALA A 340 -60.15 1.95 -18.94
CA ALA A 340 -60.79 0.66 -19.12
C ALA A 340 -60.10 -0.46 -18.30
N GLY A 341 -60.69 -0.89 -17.17
CA GLY A 341 -60.39 -2.16 -16.47
C GLY A 341 -59.82 -2.14 -15.03
N GLY A 342 -59.66 -0.98 -14.36
CA GLY A 342 -58.72 -0.85 -13.21
C GLY A 342 -59.12 -1.30 -11.78
N TYR A 343 -60.38 -1.52 -11.41
CA TYR A 343 -60.73 -1.73 -9.98
C TYR A 343 -60.26 -3.04 -9.37
N ALA A 344 -60.55 -4.15 -10.05
CA ALA A 344 -60.34 -5.49 -9.51
C ALA A 344 -58.86 -5.70 -9.22
N VAL A 345 -58.03 -5.18 -10.12
CA VAL A 345 -56.58 -5.12 -9.99
C VAL A 345 -56.16 -4.32 -8.75
N HIS A 346 -56.82 -3.18 -8.47
CA HIS A 346 -56.51 -2.38 -7.28
C HIS A 346 -56.85 -3.11 -5.96
N ALA A 347 -58.02 -3.75 -5.90
CA ALA A 347 -58.47 -4.49 -4.72
C ALA A 347 -57.57 -5.70 -4.40
N GLU A 348 -57.10 -6.41 -5.43
CA GLU A 348 -56.12 -7.51 -5.28
C GLU A 348 -54.78 -7.01 -4.72
N PHE A 349 -54.29 -5.85 -5.19
CA PHE A 349 -53.07 -5.25 -4.67
C PHE A 349 -53.19 -4.85 -3.19
N GLU A 350 -54.32 -4.29 -2.77
CA GLU A 350 -54.55 -3.96 -1.36
C GLU A 350 -54.57 -5.20 -0.45
N GLN A 351 -55.14 -6.30 -0.93
CA GLN A 351 -55.16 -7.55 -0.17
C GLN A 351 -53.73 -8.10 0.02
N HIS A 352 -52.94 -8.14 -1.04
CA HIS A 352 -51.55 -8.58 -0.96
C HIS A 352 -50.70 -7.71 -0.03
N ASP A 353 -50.94 -6.40 -0.01
CA ASP A 353 -50.23 -5.49 0.89
C ASP A 353 -50.55 -5.77 2.37
N ARG A 354 -51.81 -6.10 2.72
CA ARG A 354 -52.20 -6.49 4.09
C ARG A 354 -51.53 -7.79 4.54
N GLU A 355 -51.54 -8.80 3.68
CA GLU A 355 -50.91 -10.10 3.96
C GLU A 355 -49.39 -9.95 4.17
N ARG A 356 -48.73 -9.10 3.35
CA ARG A 356 -47.31 -8.78 3.51
C ARG A 356 -47.01 -8.16 4.87
N VAL A 357 -47.82 -7.20 5.33
CA VAL A 357 -47.62 -6.55 6.64
C VAL A 357 -47.71 -7.56 7.77
N GLN A 358 -48.78 -8.38 7.78
CA GLN A 358 -48.96 -9.42 8.81
C GLN A 358 -47.80 -10.42 8.84
N TYR A 359 -47.30 -10.83 7.67
CA TYR A 359 -46.13 -11.72 7.59
C TYR A 359 -44.89 -11.08 8.23
N CYS A 360 -44.64 -9.80 7.93
CA CYS A 360 -43.46 -9.08 8.39
C CYS A 360 -43.48 -8.72 9.87
N ASP A 361 -44.66 -8.59 10.49
CA ASP A 361 -44.79 -8.41 11.94
C ASP A 361 -44.34 -9.67 12.70
N VAL A 362 -44.59 -10.85 12.15
CA VAL A 362 -44.21 -12.14 12.76
C VAL A 362 -42.77 -12.55 12.44
N HIS A 363 -42.21 -12.09 11.31
CA HIS A 363 -40.88 -12.51 10.82
C HIS A 363 -39.93 -11.31 10.58
N PRO A 364 -39.59 -10.53 11.62
CA PRO A 364 -38.72 -9.36 11.48
C PRO A 364 -37.29 -9.70 11.04
N GLU A 365 -36.87 -10.96 11.19
CA GLU A 365 -35.58 -11.47 10.73
C GLU A 365 -35.51 -11.73 9.22
N ASP A 366 -36.65 -11.89 8.53
CA ASP A 366 -36.70 -12.15 7.09
C ASP A 366 -36.28 -10.92 6.28
N ALA A 367 -35.34 -11.10 5.35
CA ALA A 367 -34.78 -10.02 4.52
C ALA A 367 -35.83 -9.29 3.65
N ARG A 368 -36.94 -9.97 3.32
CA ARG A 368 -38.08 -9.40 2.57
C ARG A 368 -38.83 -8.34 3.39
N CYS A 369 -38.75 -8.43 4.71
CA CYS A 369 -39.47 -7.56 5.65
C CYS A 369 -38.63 -6.40 6.17
N TRP A 370 -37.33 -6.36 5.85
CA TRP A 370 -36.49 -5.26 6.26
C TRP A 370 -36.86 -3.98 5.53
N SER A 371 -37.04 -2.91 6.28
CA SER A 371 -37.08 -1.56 5.73
C SER A 371 -35.75 -1.25 5.02
N THR A 372 -35.76 -0.27 4.11
CA THR A 372 -34.53 0.20 3.43
C THR A 372 -33.44 0.57 4.44
N GLU A 373 -33.82 1.20 5.55
CA GLU A 373 -32.89 1.58 6.59
C GLU A 373 -32.28 0.37 7.32
N VAL A 374 -33.11 -0.61 7.71
CA VAL A 374 -32.63 -1.86 8.35
C VAL A 374 -31.74 -2.65 7.40
N ARG A 375 -32.14 -2.75 6.12
CA ARG A 375 -31.35 -3.40 5.08
C ARG A 375 -30.00 -2.72 4.94
N ASN A 376 -29.95 -1.39 4.82
CA ASN A 376 -28.71 -0.64 4.72
C ASN A 376 -27.82 -0.82 5.96
N ARG A 377 -28.39 -0.72 7.17
CA ARG A 377 -27.65 -0.93 8.42
C ARG A 377 -27.05 -2.34 8.51
N ARG A 378 -27.83 -3.38 8.20
CA ARG A 378 -27.37 -4.78 8.22
C ARG A 378 -26.34 -5.06 7.14
N THR A 379 -26.56 -4.57 5.92
CA THR A 379 -25.59 -4.69 4.82
C THR A 379 -24.30 -3.95 5.15
N ALA A 380 -24.36 -2.76 5.74
CA ALA A 380 -23.17 -2.03 6.19
C ALA A 380 -22.42 -2.80 7.28
N ALA A 381 -23.12 -3.34 8.28
CA ALA A 381 -22.50 -4.17 9.32
C ALA A 381 -21.87 -5.46 8.77
N TRP A 382 -22.54 -6.13 7.82
CA TRP A 382 -22.00 -7.30 7.12
C TRP A 382 -20.77 -6.94 6.29
N LYS A 383 -20.82 -5.86 5.51
CA LYS A 383 -19.68 -5.34 4.77
C LYS A 383 -18.53 -5.01 5.71
N ALA A 384 -18.78 -4.33 6.82
CA ALA A 384 -17.76 -4.02 7.82
C ALA A 384 -17.13 -5.28 8.42
N ARG A 385 -17.91 -6.32 8.71
CA ARG A 385 -17.39 -7.62 9.16
C ARG A 385 -16.51 -8.29 8.11
N ILE A 386 -16.93 -8.27 6.85
CA ILE A 386 -16.12 -8.81 5.74
C ILE A 386 -14.85 -7.98 5.56
N THR A 387 -14.94 -6.65 5.54
CA THR A 387 -13.78 -5.77 5.45
C THR A 387 -12.82 -6.01 6.61
N ALA A 388 -13.30 -6.16 7.84
CA ALA A 388 -12.46 -6.48 8.99
C ALA A 388 -11.85 -7.88 8.90
N ALA A 389 -12.58 -8.88 8.39
CA ALA A 389 -12.07 -10.24 8.21
C ALA A 389 -11.06 -10.34 7.05
N LEU A 390 -11.17 -9.49 6.04
CA LEU A 390 -10.24 -9.38 4.92
C LEU A 390 -9.12 -8.39 5.18
N ALA A 391 -9.23 -7.56 6.22
CA ALA A 391 -8.17 -6.63 6.58
C ALA A 391 -6.93 -7.45 6.94
N PRO A 392 -5.75 -7.07 6.41
CA PRO A 392 -4.51 -7.70 6.84
C PRO A 392 -4.38 -7.55 8.37
N PRO A 393 -3.81 -8.56 9.06
CA PRO A 393 -3.60 -8.46 10.49
C PRO A 393 -2.84 -7.17 10.81
N LYS A 394 -3.31 -6.43 11.81
CA LYS A 394 -2.67 -5.18 12.24
C LYS A 394 -1.17 -5.45 12.44
N GLN A 395 -0.32 -4.68 11.78
CA GLN A 395 1.13 -4.71 11.99
C GLN A 395 1.46 -4.22 13.41
N PRO A 396 2.55 -4.68 14.04
CA PRO A 396 2.98 -4.17 15.32
C PRO A 396 3.33 -2.68 15.23
N ASP A 397 2.95 -1.90 16.25
CA ASP A 397 3.22 -0.45 16.31
C ASP A 397 4.70 -0.12 16.64
N GLY A 398 5.59 -1.13 16.62
CA GLY A 398 7.01 -0.98 16.94
C GLY A 398 7.73 -2.34 16.99
N PRO A 399 9.07 -2.34 17.14
CA PRO A 399 9.86 -3.57 17.22
C PRO A 399 9.45 -4.41 18.44
N PRO A 400 9.70 -5.73 18.43
CA PRO A 400 9.50 -6.55 19.61
C PRO A 400 10.37 -6.05 20.77
N PRO A 401 9.95 -6.27 22.03
CA PRO A 401 10.80 -6.02 23.18
C PRO A 401 12.13 -6.79 23.09
N ALA A 402 13.11 -6.41 23.92
CA ALA A 402 14.36 -7.17 24.03
C ALA A 402 14.07 -8.65 24.37
N ALA A 403 14.81 -9.57 23.75
CA ALA A 403 14.67 -10.99 24.00
C ALA A 403 15.01 -11.34 25.46
N LEU A 404 14.31 -12.32 26.02
CA LEU A 404 14.58 -12.83 27.37
C LEU A 404 15.77 -13.81 27.34
N VAL A 405 16.51 -13.94 28.47
CA VAL A 405 17.63 -14.91 28.69
C VAL A 405 16.81 -16.06 29.16
N GLU A 406 16.96 -17.14 28.45
CA GLU A 406 16.49 -18.43 28.91
C GLU A 406 17.72 -19.23 29.29
N ASP A 407 17.66 -19.85 30.46
CA ASP A 407 18.61 -20.88 30.83
C ASP A 407 18.28 -22.11 29.99
N VAL A 408 19.19 -22.48 29.09
CA VAL A 408 19.00 -23.62 28.19
C VAL A 408 18.98 -24.91 29.04
N PRO A 409 17.86 -25.66 29.06
CA PRO A 409 17.77 -26.93 29.79
C PRO A 409 18.79 -27.95 29.28
N PRO A 410 19.05 -29.06 30.00
CA PRO A 410 19.88 -30.13 29.47
C PRO A 410 19.34 -30.66 28.13
N LYS A 411 20.18 -31.31 27.34
CA LYS A 411 19.78 -31.80 26.01
C LYS A 411 18.85 -33.02 26.11
N LEU A 412 17.75 -33.03 25.34
CA LEU A 412 16.75 -34.12 25.39
C LEU A 412 17.11 -35.38 24.59
N SER A 413 18.03 -35.27 23.63
CA SER A 413 18.60 -36.39 22.88
C SER A 413 19.94 -35.96 22.25
N ALA A 414 20.73 -36.91 21.74
CA ALA A 414 21.99 -36.58 21.07
C ALA A 414 21.80 -35.61 19.89
N ASN A 415 20.69 -35.76 19.15
CA ASN A 415 20.36 -34.96 17.97
C ASN A 415 19.36 -33.84 18.24
N ALA A 416 19.00 -33.58 19.51
CA ALA A 416 18.07 -32.50 19.81
C ALA A 416 18.66 -31.12 19.48
N GLU A 417 17.84 -30.18 19.01
CA GLU A 417 18.28 -28.82 18.71
C GLU A 417 17.54 -27.82 19.59
N TRP A 418 18.27 -26.91 20.23
CA TRP A 418 17.65 -25.88 21.04
C TRP A 418 17.08 -24.80 20.13
N ARG A 419 15.78 -24.54 20.23
CA ARG A 419 15.16 -23.38 19.62
C ARG A 419 15.00 -22.31 20.70
N ALA A 420 15.72 -21.20 20.54
CA ALA A 420 15.58 -20.06 21.44
C ALA A 420 14.16 -19.50 21.42
N GLY A 421 13.69 -19.01 22.56
CA GLY A 421 12.44 -18.29 22.66
C GLY A 421 12.44 -17.02 21.81
N TYR A 422 11.26 -16.59 21.40
CA TYR A 422 11.09 -15.43 20.54
C TYR A 422 9.78 -14.71 20.85
N TRP A 423 9.75 -13.41 20.53
CA TRP A 423 8.53 -12.61 20.57
C TRP A 423 7.71 -12.88 19.31
N GLN A 424 6.47 -13.34 19.48
CA GLN A 424 5.49 -13.46 18.40
C GLN A 424 4.48 -12.31 18.52
N TRP A 425 4.25 -11.57 17.43
CA TRP A 425 3.13 -10.65 17.35
C TRP A 425 1.84 -11.42 17.08
N THR A 426 0.87 -11.29 17.98
CA THR A 426 -0.44 -11.94 17.82
C THR A 426 -1.51 -11.19 18.60
N ALA A 427 -2.72 -11.13 18.04
CA ALA A 427 -3.88 -10.46 18.65
C ALA A 427 -3.61 -9.02 19.14
N GLY A 428 -2.74 -8.27 18.45
CA GLY A 428 -2.43 -6.88 18.78
C GLY A 428 -1.43 -6.69 19.92
N THR A 429 -0.69 -7.74 20.33
CA THR A 429 0.33 -7.65 21.37
C THR A 429 1.53 -8.57 21.07
N TRP A 430 2.69 -8.23 21.63
CA TRP A 430 3.85 -9.11 21.65
C TRP A 430 3.68 -10.18 22.73
N VAL A 431 3.88 -11.45 22.36
CA VAL A 431 3.81 -12.61 23.26
C VAL A 431 5.15 -13.34 23.22
N TRP A 432 5.78 -13.54 24.38
CA TRP A 432 7.01 -14.33 24.48
C TRP A 432 6.65 -15.82 24.42
N LEU A 433 7.18 -16.52 23.43
CA LEU A 433 7.09 -17.98 23.33
C LEU A 433 8.42 -18.54 23.79
N ALA A 434 8.39 -19.29 24.89
CA ALA A 434 9.60 -19.79 25.51
C ALA A 434 10.31 -20.81 24.61
N GLY A 435 11.64 -20.82 24.68
CA GLY A 435 12.48 -21.74 23.95
C GLY A 435 12.19 -23.20 24.29
N MET A 436 12.43 -24.09 23.31
CA MET A 436 12.17 -25.51 23.48
C MET A 436 13.16 -26.37 22.68
N TRP A 437 13.37 -27.58 23.17
CA TRP A 437 14.10 -28.61 22.43
C TRP A 437 13.25 -29.15 21.27
N ARG A 438 13.82 -29.13 20.07
CA ARG A 438 13.39 -29.95 18.95
C ARG A 438 14.08 -31.30 19.05
N VAL A 439 13.34 -32.32 19.48
CA VAL A 439 13.82 -33.71 19.46
C VAL A 439 13.36 -34.34 18.15
N PRO A 440 14.25 -34.93 17.34
CA PRO A 440 13.85 -35.64 16.13
C PRO A 440 12.86 -36.76 16.43
N ASP A 441 11.85 -36.94 15.58
CA ASP A 441 10.85 -37.99 15.75
C ASP A 441 11.49 -39.39 15.76
N GLU A 442 12.59 -39.57 15.03
CA GLU A 442 13.38 -40.81 15.03
C GLU A 442 13.99 -41.10 16.41
N ASP A 443 14.57 -40.11 17.08
CA ASP A 443 15.12 -40.26 18.44
C ASP A 443 14.00 -40.60 19.44
N ILE A 444 12.80 -40.03 19.28
CA ILE A 444 11.64 -40.35 20.13
C ILE A 444 11.16 -41.78 19.85
N ALA A 445 10.99 -42.16 18.59
CA ALA A 445 10.48 -43.46 18.17
C ALA A 445 11.45 -44.61 18.49
N SER A 446 12.76 -44.34 18.42
CA SER A 446 13.81 -45.28 18.79
C SER A 446 14.20 -45.21 20.27
N GLU A 447 13.50 -44.40 21.08
CA GLU A 447 13.72 -44.22 22.52
C GLU A 447 15.16 -43.78 22.86
N GLN A 448 15.80 -43.02 21.97
CA GLN A 448 17.14 -42.42 22.13
C GLN A 448 17.11 -41.04 22.82
N THR A 449 16.07 -40.80 23.61
CA THR A 449 15.92 -39.58 24.41
C THR A 449 16.61 -39.72 25.78
N THR A 450 16.59 -38.66 26.58
CA THR A 450 17.18 -38.66 27.92
C THR A 450 16.67 -39.85 28.75
N THR A 451 17.60 -40.59 29.34
CA THR A 451 17.31 -41.70 30.25
C THR A 451 17.71 -41.36 31.69
N ALA A 452 17.01 -41.94 32.65
CA ALA A 452 17.27 -41.77 34.08
C ALA A 452 17.32 -43.14 34.79
N PRO A 453 18.17 -43.29 35.83
CA PRO A 453 18.30 -44.55 36.57
C PRO A 453 17.13 -44.81 37.54
N ALA A 454 16.29 -43.80 37.82
CA ALA A 454 15.16 -43.89 38.73
C ALA A 454 13.95 -43.15 38.15
N ALA A 455 12.78 -43.28 38.77
CA ALA A 455 11.59 -42.53 38.40
C ALA A 455 11.73 -41.03 38.76
N PRO A 456 11.07 -40.11 38.03
CA PRO A 456 11.06 -38.69 38.38
C PRO A 456 10.37 -38.45 39.73
N PRO A 457 10.69 -37.35 40.43
CA PRO A 457 9.91 -36.90 41.58
C PRO A 457 8.45 -36.63 41.18
N PRO A 458 7.52 -36.51 42.16
CA PRO A 458 6.15 -36.12 41.89
C PRO A 458 6.08 -34.83 41.05
N LEU A 459 5.17 -34.80 40.07
CA LEU A 459 4.96 -33.63 39.22
C LEU A 459 4.61 -32.41 40.07
N ARG A 460 5.29 -31.28 39.82
CA ARG A 460 4.96 -30.01 40.48
C ARG A 460 3.75 -29.40 39.78
N THR A 461 2.74 -29.02 40.56
CA THR A 461 1.62 -28.24 40.02
C THR A 461 2.03 -26.78 40.00
N GLU A 462 2.05 -26.18 38.81
CA GLU A 462 2.33 -24.76 38.64
C GLU A 462 1.02 -24.02 38.32
N PRO A 463 0.65 -22.99 39.09
CA PRO A 463 -0.45 -22.12 38.69
C PRO A 463 -0.05 -21.38 37.40
N ALA A 464 -0.80 -21.61 36.33
CA ALA A 464 -0.61 -20.89 35.09
C ALA A 464 -0.84 -19.38 35.33
N PRO A 465 0.11 -18.48 34.98
CA PRO A 465 -0.12 -17.04 34.98
C PRO A 465 -1.28 -16.65 34.06
N ALA A 466 -1.72 -15.39 34.05
CA ALA A 466 -2.76 -14.98 33.09
C ALA A 466 -2.31 -15.26 31.64
N ALA A 467 -3.20 -15.82 30.82
CA ALA A 467 -2.91 -16.09 29.42
C ALA A 467 -2.65 -14.77 28.67
N PRO A 468 -1.54 -14.65 27.92
CA PRO A 468 -1.21 -13.40 27.23
C PRO A 468 -2.17 -13.08 26.10
N VAL A 469 -2.76 -14.12 25.47
CA VAL A 469 -3.80 -14.01 24.43
C VAL A 469 -4.76 -15.19 24.54
N ALA A 470 -5.99 -15.03 24.03
CA ALA A 470 -7.05 -16.04 24.12
C ALA A 470 -6.71 -17.38 23.44
N THR A 471 -5.80 -17.38 22.48
CA THR A 471 -5.36 -18.58 21.74
C THR A 471 -4.14 -19.26 22.36
N ALA A 472 -3.54 -18.67 23.40
CA ALA A 472 -2.41 -19.26 24.10
C ALA A 472 -2.86 -20.47 24.93
N VAL A 473 -2.00 -21.48 25.00
CA VAL A 473 -2.23 -22.71 25.76
C VAL A 473 -1.09 -22.86 26.76
N TRP A 474 -1.44 -23.14 28.01
CA TRP A 474 -0.44 -23.40 29.05
C TRP A 474 0.14 -24.79 28.83
N VAL A 475 1.44 -24.84 28.59
CA VAL A 475 2.23 -26.07 28.55
C VAL A 475 2.80 -26.29 29.95
N PRO A 476 2.40 -27.35 30.67
CA PRO A 476 2.88 -27.59 32.02
C PRO A 476 4.36 -27.92 32.03
N GLY A 477 5.04 -27.53 33.12
CA GLY A 477 6.42 -27.92 33.37
C GLY A 477 6.59 -29.42 33.55
N PHE A 478 7.83 -29.88 33.45
CA PHE A 478 8.18 -31.30 33.57
C PHE A 478 9.54 -31.51 34.22
N TRP A 479 9.76 -32.70 34.78
CA TRP A 479 11.06 -33.11 35.29
C TRP A 479 11.97 -33.56 34.16
N GLN A 480 13.20 -33.10 34.17
CA GLN A 480 14.25 -33.53 33.25
C GLN A 480 15.44 -34.08 34.02
N TRP A 481 16.05 -35.16 33.53
CA TRP A 481 17.27 -35.69 34.11
C TRP A 481 18.49 -34.92 33.57
N GLY A 482 19.23 -34.28 34.48
CA GLY A 482 20.45 -33.52 34.16
C GLY A 482 21.73 -34.34 34.16
N GLY A 483 21.65 -35.68 34.16
CA GLY A 483 22.78 -36.61 34.23
C GLY A 483 23.10 -37.09 35.63
N THR A 484 22.97 -36.24 36.65
CA THR A 484 23.19 -36.58 38.06
C THR A 484 22.01 -36.29 38.98
N THR A 485 21.13 -35.37 38.59
CA THR A 485 19.98 -34.93 39.39
C THR A 485 18.77 -34.59 38.52
N TRP A 486 17.61 -34.53 39.16
CA TRP A 486 16.36 -34.07 38.57
C TRP A 486 16.30 -32.54 38.55
N VAL A 487 16.05 -31.98 37.37
CA VAL A 487 15.90 -30.54 37.12
C VAL A 487 14.45 -30.28 36.70
N TRP A 488 13.79 -29.32 37.36
CA TRP A 488 12.43 -28.92 36.98
C TRP A 488 12.49 -27.88 35.87
N ILE A 489 11.84 -28.18 34.74
CA ILE A 489 11.67 -27.23 33.64
C ILE A 489 10.29 -26.61 33.79
N ALA A 490 10.23 -25.28 34.00
CA ALA A 490 9.00 -24.55 34.25
C ALA A 490 8.07 -24.57 33.02
N GLY A 491 6.76 -24.55 33.28
CA GLY A 491 5.75 -24.40 32.24
C GLY A 491 5.81 -23.05 31.53
N SER A 492 5.24 -22.99 30.34
CA SER A 492 5.22 -21.77 29.53
C SER A 492 3.95 -21.64 28.70
N TRP A 493 3.62 -20.41 28.33
CA TRP A 493 2.57 -20.15 27.35
C TRP A 493 3.09 -20.46 25.94
N GLN A 494 2.34 -21.28 25.21
CA GLN A 494 2.65 -21.64 23.82
C GLN A 494 1.44 -21.36 22.93
N LEU A 495 1.68 -21.02 21.66
CA LEU A 495 0.61 -20.91 20.68
C LEU A 495 0.35 -22.25 20.01
N ARG A 496 -0.94 -22.54 19.80
CA ARG A 496 -1.34 -23.75 19.09
C ARG A 496 -0.88 -23.67 17.63
N PRO A 497 -0.11 -24.65 17.11
CA PRO A 497 0.39 -24.59 15.73
C PRO A 497 -0.73 -24.82 14.71
N GLU A 498 -1.75 -25.61 15.05
CA GLU A 498 -2.85 -26.02 14.17
C GLU A 498 -4.21 -26.01 14.86
N PRO A 499 -5.31 -25.83 14.11
CA PRO A 499 -6.62 -26.26 14.61
C PRO A 499 -6.62 -27.75 14.98
N ARG A 500 -7.32 -28.14 16.04
CA ARG A 500 -7.48 -29.54 16.48
C ARG A 500 -6.22 -30.27 16.94
N VAL A 501 -5.20 -29.58 17.42
CA VAL A 501 -4.15 -30.22 18.25
C VAL A 501 -4.33 -29.86 19.74
N GLN A 502 -3.95 -30.76 20.63
CA GLN A 502 -3.78 -30.51 22.07
C GLN A 502 -2.34 -30.77 22.46
N TRP A 503 -1.90 -30.13 23.53
CA TRP A 503 -0.62 -30.43 24.12
C TRP A 503 -0.69 -31.76 24.89
N ARG A 504 0.23 -32.67 24.60
CA ARG A 504 0.53 -33.84 25.44
C ARG A 504 1.74 -33.48 26.30
N ALA A 505 1.59 -33.59 27.62
CA ALA A 505 2.69 -33.36 28.55
C ALA A 505 3.83 -34.37 28.33
N ALA A 506 5.04 -33.98 28.73
CA ALA A 506 6.18 -34.90 28.74
C ALA A 506 5.96 -35.99 29.79
N GLU A 507 6.40 -37.21 29.49
CA GLU A 507 6.16 -38.38 30.35
C GLU A 507 7.44 -39.21 30.46
N TRP A 508 7.77 -39.67 31.67
CA TRP A 508 8.82 -40.66 31.88
C TRP A 508 8.22 -42.06 31.88
N GLN A 509 8.66 -42.90 30.97
CA GLN A 509 8.17 -44.28 30.86
C GLN A 509 9.24 -45.29 31.31
N PRO A 510 8.89 -46.29 32.12
CA PRO A 510 9.82 -47.33 32.52
C PRO A 510 10.16 -48.24 31.32
N ARG A 511 11.45 -48.53 31.16
CA ARG A 511 12.03 -49.43 30.16
C ARG A 511 13.12 -50.29 30.80
N GLY A 512 12.73 -51.44 31.34
CA GLY A 512 13.65 -52.31 32.06
C GLY A 512 14.22 -51.62 33.31
N SER A 513 15.54 -51.45 33.35
CA SER A 513 16.26 -50.82 34.48
C SER A 513 16.38 -49.30 34.38
N VAL A 514 15.88 -48.68 33.31
CA VAL A 514 15.95 -47.22 33.10
C VAL A 514 14.57 -46.64 32.84
N HIS A 515 14.44 -45.33 33.02
CA HIS A 515 13.28 -44.57 32.62
C HIS A 515 13.66 -43.74 31.40
N VAL A 516 12.84 -43.76 30.36
CA VAL A 516 13.04 -42.99 29.13
C VAL A 516 12.05 -41.83 29.10
N LEU A 517 12.53 -40.62 28.78
CA LEU A 517 11.66 -39.47 28.61
C LEU A 517 10.99 -39.50 27.24
N ILE A 518 9.66 -39.49 27.21
CA ILE A 518 8.89 -39.14 26.03
C ILE A 518 8.63 -37.63 26.09
N PRO A 519 9.21 -36.82 25.19
CA PRO A 519 9.03 -35.37 25.20
C PRO A 519 7.55 -34.99 25.02
N GLY A 520 7.21 -33.87 25.65
CA GLY A 520 5.92 -33.22 25.45
C GLY A 520 5.81 -32.67 24.03
N GLY A 521 4.60 -32.61 23.50
CA GLY A 521 4.39 -32.16 22.13
C GLY A 521 2.93 -32.00 21.75
N TRP A 522 2.69 -31.35 20.62
CA TRP A 522 1.36 -31.18 20.06
C TRP A 522 0.87 -32.46 19.38
N VAL A 523 -0.30 -32.96 19.79
CA VAL A 523 -0.93 -34.17 19.23
C VAL A 523 -2.32 -33.83 18.66
N ARG A 524 -2.71 -34.45 17.54
CA ARG A 524 -4.03 -34.22 16.92
C ARG A 524 -5.17 -34.83 17.75
N ILE A 525 -6.30 -34.13 17.77
CA ILE A 525 -7.55 -34.52 18.42
C ILE A 525 -8.58 -34.83 17.33
N GLY A 526 -9.09 -36.07 17.28
CA GLY A 526 -10.30 -36.40 16.51
C GLY A 526 -10.12 -37.03 15.11
N GLY A 527 -9.42 -38.17 15.03
CA GLY A 527 -9.65 -39.16 13.97
C GLY A 527 -10.25 -40.43 14.57
N ARG A 528 -11.51 -40.76 14.28
CA ARG A 528 -11.96 -42.16 14.43
C ARG A 528 -11.20 -42.99 13.38
N ARG A 529 -10.76 -44.17 13.79
CA ARG A 529 -10.18 -45.19 12.89
C ARG A 529 -11.14 -45.53 11.76
#